data_AF-A0A3N1VYN8-F1
#
_entry.id   AF-A0A3N1VYN8-F1
#
_cell.length_a   1.000
_cell.length_b   1.000
_cell.length_c   1.000
_cell.angle_alpha   90.00
_cell.angle_beta   90.00
_cell.angle_gamma   90.00
#
_symmetry.space_group_name_H-M   'P 1'
#
loop_
_entity.id
_entity.type
_entity.pdbx_description
1 polymer ?
#
loop_
_entity_poly.entity_id
_entity_poly.type
_entity_poly.pdbx_seq_one_letter_code
_entity_poly.pdbx_strand_id
1 'polypeptide(L)'
;MSINGKVVLVTGAGQGIGRGIALRLARDGADIALVDLNDDKIKLVAEEVKALGRRAITIKADISVREEVFAAVNEAEKQLGGFDVIVNNAGISQTKNLLSVTSRK
;
A
#
# COMPACT_ATOMS: atom_id res chain seq x y z
N MET A 1 11.14 7.04 17.46
CA MET A 1 10.93 8.01 16.35
C MET A 1 9.43 8.13 16.10
N SER A 2 8.94 9.31 15.73
CA SER A 2 7.50 9.56 15.45
C SER A 2 7.20 9.46 13.96
N ILE A 3 6.00 8.98 13.60
CA ILE A 3 5.49 8.92 12.21
C ILE A 3 4.49 10.06 11.90
N ASN A 4 4.21 10.93 12.87
CA ASN A 4 3.30 12.05 12.65
C ASN A 4 3.81 13.00 11.57
N GLY A 5 2.95 13.33 10.60
CA GLY A 5 3.29 14.18 9.46
C GLY A 5 4.16 13.51 8.40
N LYS A 6 4.43 12.21 8.53
CA LYS A 6 5.19 11.44 7.55
C LYS A 6 4.27 10.89 6.47
N VAL A 7 4.81 10.67 5.28
CA VAL A 7 4.11 10.02 4.17
C VAL A 7 4.59 8.57 4.05
N VAL A 8 3.66 7.62 4.11
CA VAL A 8 3.97 6.19 4.03
C VAL A 8 3.24 5.54 2.85
N LEU A 9 3.99 4.84 2.00
CA LEU A 9 3.45 3.97 0.97
C LEU A 9 3.29 2.55 1.50
N VAL A 10 2.10 1.95 1.34
CA VAL A 10 1.81 0.57 1.78
C VAL A 10 1.31 -0.24 0.59
N THR A 11 1.97 -1.37 0.29
CA THR A 11 1.52 -2.29 -0.76
C THR A 11 0.63 -3.39 -0.18
N GLY A 12 -0.35 -3.86 -0.97
CA GLY A 12 -1.36 -4.82 -0.50
C GLY A 12 -2.31 -4.18 0.52
N ALA A 13 -2.53 -2.87 0.40
CA ALA A 13 -3.21 -2.08 1.41
C ALA A 13 -4.74 -2.25 1.43
N GLY A 14 -5.32 -2.92 0.43
CA GLY A 14 -6.77 -3.08 0.32
C GLY A 14 -7.37 -4.06 1.33
N GLN A 15 -6.55 -4.89 1.99
CA GLN A 15 -7.06 -5.93 2.91
C GLN A 15 -6.02 -6.41 3.93
N GLY A 16 -6.47 -7.22 4.89
CA GLY A 16 -5.63 -8.00 5.80
C GLY A 16 -4.59 -7.14 6.54
N ILE A 17 -3.35 -7.64 6.56
CA ILE A 17 -2.23 -6.98 7.25
C ILE A 17 -1.93 -5.60 6.64
N GLY A 18 -1.96 -5.46 5.31
CA GLY A 18 -1.68 -4.18 4.66
C GLY A 18 -2.67 -3.09 5.04
N ARG A 19 -3.97 -3.41 5.02
CA ARG A 19 -5.01 -2.50 5.53
C ARG A 19 -4.79 -2.16 7.00
N GLY A 20 -4.47 -3.16 7.83
CA GLY A 20 -4.19 -2.97 9.25
C GLY A 20 -3.02 -2.01 9.50
N ILE A 21 -1.92 -2.17 8.75
CA ILE A 21 -0.75 -1.29 8.81
C ILE A 21 -1.14 0.13 8.39
N ALA A 22 -1.81 0.29 7.25
CA ALA A 22 -2.24 1.59 6.74
C ALA A 22 -3.07 2.37 7.77
N LEU A 23 -4.09 1.73 8.33
CA LEU A 23 -4.96 2.37 9.34
C LEU A 23 -4.24 2.64 10.65
N ARG A 24 -3.30 1.77 11.07
CA ARG A 24 -2.50 2.02 12.27
C ARG A 24 -1.59 3.22 12.11
N LEU A 25 -0.86 3.30 10.99
CA LEU A 25 0.04 4.42 10.71
C LEU A 25 -0.73 5.74 10.54
N ALA A 26 -1.93 5.69 9.92
CA ALA A 26 -2.80 6.85 9.85
C ALA A 26 -3.24 7.35 11.23
N ARG A 27 -3.63 6.45 12.15
CA ARG A 27 -3.95 6.82 13.54
C ARG A 27 -2.75 7.44 14.27
N ASP A 28 -1.55 7.01 13.93
CA ASP A 28 -0.30 7.55 14.48
C ASP A 28 0.15 8.86 13.78
N GLY A 29 -0.64 9.38 12.83
CA GLY A 29 -0.49 10.71 12.23
C GLY A 29 0.14 10.74 10.84
N ALA A 30 0.31 9.60 10.17
CA ALA A 30 0.87 9.54 8.82
C ALA A 30 -0.18 9.81 7.73
N ASP A 31 0.25 10.39 6.62
CA ASP A 31 -0.50 10.35 5.36
C ASP A 31 -0.13 9.09 4.57
N ILE A 32 -1.10 8.48 3.89
CA ILE A 32 -0.93 7.13 3.35
C ILE A 32 -1.12 7.11 1.83
N ALA A 33 -0.16 6.52 1.11
CA ALA A 33 -0.34 6.06 -0.25
C ALA A 33 -0.69 4.57 -0.24
N LEU A 34 -1.92 4.24 -0.66
CA LEU A 34 -2.47 2.89 -0.65
C LEU A 34 -2.25 2.26 -2.02
N VAL A 35 -1.41 1.23 -2.09
CA VAL A 35 -1.09 0.51 -3.33
C VAL A 35 -1.66 -0.91 -3.28
N ASP A 36 -2.43 -1.30 -4.29
CA ASP A 36 -2.98 -2.65 -4.42
C ASP A 36 -3.37 -2.97 -5.88
N LEU A 37 -3.60 -4.23 -6.18
CA LEU A 37 -4.16 -4.68 -7.46
C LEU A 37 -5.66 -4.35 -7.55
N ASN A 38 -6.36 -4.34 -6.41
CA ASN A 38 -7.79 -4.12 -6.33
C ASN A 38 -8.11 -2.67 -5.95
N ASP A 39 -8.49 -1.89 -6.96
CA ASP A 39 -8.81 -0.46 -6.84
C ASP A 39 -10.01 -0.20 -5.91
N ASP A 40 -11.06 -1.01 -5.99
CA ASP A 40 -12.25 -0.85 -5.15
C ASP A 40 -11.93 -1.02 -3.66
N LYS A 41 -11.08 -1.99 -3.32
CA LYS A 41 -10.66 -2.23 -1.93
C LYS A 41 -9.85 -1.07 -1.38
N ILE A 42 -8.87 -0.55 -2.11
CA ILE A 42 -8.07 0.59 -1.62
C ILE A 42 -8.87 1.88 -1.52
N LYS A 43 -9.88 2.09 -2.37
CA LYS A 43 -10.82 3.22 -2.23
C LYS A 43 -11.58 3.18 -0.91
N LEU A 44 -12.06 2.01 -0.49
CA LEU A 44 -12.71 1.86 0.82
C LEU A 44 -11.74 2.21 1.96
N VAL A 45 -10.51 1.69 1.92
CA VAL A 45 -9.49 1.99 2.94
C VAL A 45 -9.09 3.47 2.93
N ALA A 46 -9.08 4.12 1.77
CA ALA A 46 -8.79 5.55 1.67
C ALA A 46 -9.82 6.40 2.41
N GLU A 47 -11.10 6.06 2.31
CA GLU A 47 -12.15 6.74 3.07
C GLU A 47 -11.97 6.54 4.58
N GLU A 48 -11.55 5.35 5.02
CA GLU A 48 -11.23 5.09 6.42
C GLU A 48 -10.02 5.91 6.92
N VAL A 49 -8.97 6.05 6.11
CA VAL A 49 -7.81 6.90 6.44
C VAL A 49 -8.21 8.38 6.50
N LYS A 50 -9.03 8.84 5.55
CA LYS A 50 -9.57 10.22 5.56
C LYS A 50 -10.44 10.49 6.77
N ALA A 51 -11.24 9.53 7.21
CA ALA A 51 -12.04 9.64 8.43
C ALA A 51 -11.19 9.79 9.70
N LEU A 52 -9.91 9.38 9.67
CA LEU A 52 -8.93 9.62 10.73
C LEU A 52 -8.25 11.00 10.64
N GLY A 53 -8.67 11.86 9.70
CA GLY A 53 -8.13 13.20 9.51
C GLY A 53 -6.79 13.23 8.77
N ARG A 54 -6.43 12.15 8.06
CA ARG A 54 -5.17 12.03 7.30
C ARG A 54 -5.41 12.07 5.79
N ARG A 55 -4.39 12.46 5.02
CA ARG A 55 -4.46 12.38 3.56
C ARG A 55 -4.29 10.93 3.12
N ALA A 56 -5.08 10.53 2.12
CA ALA A 56 -5.00 9.21 1.51
C ALA A 56 -5.09 9.32 0.00
N ILE A 57 -4.18 8.66 -0.71
CA ILE A 57 -4.26 8.46 -2.15
C ILE A 57 -4.32 6.97 -2.47
N THR A 58 -4.92 6.62 -3.60
CA THR A 58 -5.05 5.25 -4.07
C THR A 58 -4.30 5.08 -5.37
N ILE A 59 -3.48 4.03 -5.46
CA ILE A 59 -2.71 3.72 -6.65
C ILE A 59 -2.92 2.24 -6.97
N LYS A 60 -3.56 1.97 -8.11
CA LYS A 60 -3.69 0.61 -8.62
C LYS A 60 -2.37 0.22 -9.31
N ALA A 61 -1.68 -0.80 -8.82
CA ALA A 61 -0.44 -1.28 -9.42
C ALA A 61 -0.18 -2.76 -9.12
N ASP A 62 0.39 -3.47 -10.10
CA ASP A 62 1.02 -4.77 -9.91
C ASP A 62 2.48 -4.60 -9.49
N ILE A 63 2.75 -4.82 -8.20
CA ILE A 63 4.10 -4.67 -7.64
C ILE A 63 5.11 -5.73 -8.09
N SER A 64 4.67 -6.73 -8.87
CA SER A 64 5.57 -7.68 -9.55
C SER A 64 6.12 -7.12 -10.86
N VAL A 65 5.50 -6.06 -11.40
CA VAL A 65 5.92 -5.35 -12.60
C VAL A 65 6.76 -4.13 -12.19
N ARG A 66 8.04 -4.12 -12.60
CA ARG A 66 9.03 -3.14 -12.14
C ARG A 66 8.62 -1.71 -12.50
N GLU A 67 8.11 -1.52 -13.71
CA GLU A 67 7.69 -0.23 -14.25
C GLU A 67 6.49 0.33 -13.45
N GLU A 68 5.57 -0.53 -13.04
CA GLU A 68 4.43 -0.14 -12.21
C GLU A 68 4.84 0.23 -10.78
N VAL A 69 5.87 -0.42 -10.22
CA VAL A 69 6.46 0.00 -8.93
C VAL A 69 7.02 1.42 -9.03
N PHE A 70 7.81 1.72 -10.07
CA PHE A 70 8.34 3.07 -10.28
C PHE A 70 7.22 4.10 -10.49
N ALA A 71 6.20 3.76 -11.28
CA ALA A 71 5.05 4.62 -11.49
C ALA A 71 4.30 4.91 -10.17
N ALA A 72 4.10 3.90 -9.31
CA ALA A 72 3.44 4.07 -8.03
C ALA A 72 4.22 4.97 -7.06
N VAL A 73 5.55 4.82 -7.02
CA VAL A 73 6.40 5.69 -6.20
C VAL A 73 6.35 7.14 -6.70
N ASN A 74 6.47 7.35 -8.00
CA ASN A 74 6.41 8.69 -8.60
C ASN A 74 5.05 9.37 -8.37
N GLU A 75 3.96 8.62 -8.48
CA GLU A 75 2.61 9.15 -8.24
C GLU A 75 2.41 9.51 -6.75
N ALA A 76 2.93 8.69 -5.83
CA ALA A 76 2.90 8.99 -4.41
C ALA A 76 3.70 10.25 -4.06
N GLU A 77 4.91 10.39 -4.61
CA GLU A 77 5.73 11.59 -4.46
C GLU A 77 4.99 12.83 -4.98
N LYS A 78 4.43 12.76 -6.19
CA LYS A 78 3.72 13.87 -6.83
C LYS A 78 2.48 14.32 -6.06
N GLN A 79 1.65 13.38 -5.59
CA GLN A 79 0.38 13.74 -4.94
C GLN A 79 0.53 14.10 -3.46
N LEU A 80 1.49 13.51 -2.73
CA LEU A 80 1.66 13.74 -1.31
C LEU A 80 2.80 14.72 -0.97
N GLY A 81 3.62 15.08 -1.95
CA GLY A 81 4.76 16.01 -1.82
C GLY A 81 6.04 15.34 -1.33
N GLY A 82 6.20 14.04 -1.58
CA GLY A 82 7.30 13.20 -1.10
C GLY A 82 6.82 11.93 -0.39
N PHE A 83 7.74 11.02 -0.04
CA PHE A 83 7.49 9.89 0.86
C PHE A 83 8.67 9.67 1.81
N ASP A 84 8.40 9.14 3.00
CA ASP A 84 9.41 8.86 4.04
C ASP A 84 9.64 7.35 4.26
N VAL A 85 8.59 6.55 4.06
CA VAL A 85 8.58 5.12 4.39
C VAL A 85 7.86 4.33 3.30
N ILE A 86 8.40 3.15 2.97
CA ILE A 86 7.74 2.15 2.12
C ILE A 86 7.55 0.86 2.92
N VAL A 87 6.32 0.36 2.93
CA VAL A 87 5.96 -0.94 3.50
C VAL A 87 5.68 -1.92 2.35
N ASN A 88 6.67 -2.77 2.05
CA ASN A 88 6.55 -3.86 1.08
C ASN A 88 5.79 -5.04 1.71
N ASN A 89 4.47 -4.95 1.75
CA ASN A 89 3.60 -5.94 2.41
C ASN A 89 2.85 -6.85 1.42
N ALA A 90 2.56 -6.40 0.19
CA ALA A 90 1.85 -7.22 -0.79
C ALA A 90 2.56 -8.57 -1.01
N GLY A 91 1.78 -9.65 -0.91
CA GLY A 91 2.30 -11.00 -1.07
C GLY A 91 1.19 -12.01 -1.31
N ILE A 92 1.53 -13.05 -2.05
CA ILE A 92 0.68 -14.22 -2.28
C ILE A 92 1.53 -15.47 -2.10
N SER A 93 0.89 -16.58 -1.74
CA SER A 93 1.57 -17.86 -1.54
C SER A 93 0.81 -18.98 -2.25
N GLN A 94 1.54 -19.97 -2.75
CA GLN A 94 0.98 -21.23 -3.24
C GLN A 94 1.20 -22.30 -2.16
N THR A 95 0.12 -22.78 -1.54
CA THR A 95 0.21 -23.85 -0.53
C THR A 95 0.03 -25.21 -1.18
N LYS A 96 1.14 -25.88 -1.51
CA LYS A 96 1.19 -27.25 -2.06
C LYS A 96 2.59 -27.85 -1.83
N ASN A 97 2.73 -29.15 -2.09
CA ASN A 97 4.03 -29.82 -2.02
C ASN A 97 5.07 -29.11 -2.88
N LEU A 98 6.33 -29.04 -2.41
CA LEU A 98 7.41 -28.29 -3.06
C LEU A 98 7.57 -28.67 -4.53
N LEU A 99 7.55 -29.97 -4.84
CA LEU A 99 7.67 -30.48 -6.22
C LEU A 99 6.46 -30.19 -7.11
N SER A 100 5.33 -29.75 -6.53
CA SER A 100 4.11 -29.37 -7.25
C SER A 100 4.01 -27.84 -7.46
N VAL A 101 4.94 -27.05 -6.91
CA VAL A 101 4.99 -25.60 -7.13
C VAL A 101 5.39 -25.32 -8.57
N THR A 102 4.66 -24.42 -9.21
CA THR A 102 4.93 -23.96 -10.57
C THR A 102 5.22 -22.46 -10.51
N SER A 103 6.04 -21.97 -11.44
CA SER A 103 6.19 -20.52 -11.64
C SER A 103 4.82 -19.89 -11.88
N ARG A 104 4.66 -18.67 -11.37
CA ARG A 104 3.48 -17.87 -11.69
C ARG A 104 3.58 -17.46 -13.16
N LYS A 105 2.47 -17.57 -13.90
CA LYS A 105 2.31 -16.82 -15.15
C LYS A 105 2.04 -15.36 -14.82
#